data_AF-A0AAW0GTA1-F1
#
_entry.id   AF-A0AAW0GTA1-F1
#
_cell.length_a   1.000
_cell.length_b   1.000
_cell.length_c   1.000
_cell.angle_alpha   90.00
_cell.angle_beta   90.00
_cell.angle_gamma   90.00
#
_symmetry.space_group_name_H-M   'P 1'
#
loop_
_entity.id
_entity.type
_entity.pdbx_description
1 polymer ?
#
loop_
_entity_poly.entity_id
_entity_poly.type
_entity_poly.pdbx_seq_one_letter_code
_entity_poly.pdbx_strand_id
1 'polypeptide(L)'
;MSAPKIIVQIAIAGAQIFGKAFIAAGRQAIQNAKHRPEGGIGGADIAGIRNATSGSITDKLTLQHRMTLDEARLILNVKKEEPMEKILQHYEHLFKANSPPKPKQTESVKPRASARQSTPIHSHYLQSKVVRAKERLEAEMKALSETPEASQTTAPPPSSGSTTPPPSS
;
A
#
# COMPACT_ATOMS: atom_id res chain seq x y z
N MET A 1 -17.24 46.38 -34.05
CA MET A 1 -17.13 45.96 -32.63
C MET A 1 -15.69 46.15 -32.19
N SER A 2 -15.43 46.92 -31.13
CA SER A 2 -14.04 47.27 -30.74
C SER A 2 -13.35 46.07 -30.08
N ALA A 3 -12.22 45.62 -30.67
CA ALA A 3 -11.45 44.45 -30.24
C ALA A 3 -11.12 44.38 -28.73
N PRO A 4 -10.84 45.48 -28.01
CA PRO A 4 -10.58 45.44 -26.56
C PRO A 4 -11.77 44.93 -25.74
N LYS A 5 -13.01 45.24 -26.16
CA LYS A 5 -14.22 44.82 -25.44
C LYS A 5 -14.45 43.31 -25.54
N ILE A 6 -14.11 42.72 -26.69
CA ILE A 6 -14.23 41.27 -26.95
C ILE A 6 -13.20 40.50 -26.12
N ILE A 7 -11.96 40.99 -26.04
CA ILE A 7 -10.90 40.36 -25.24
C ILE A 7 -11.28 40.33 -23.75
N VAL A 8 -11.78 41.45 -23.22
CA VAL A 8 -12.24 41.52 -21.82
C VAL A 8 -13.41 40.56 -21.57
N GLN A 9 -14.35 40.45 -22.51
CA GLN A 9 -15.50 39.54 -22.37
C GLN A 9 -15.08 38.07 -22.39
N ILE A 10 -14.12 37.69 -23.24
CA ILE A 10 -13.55 36.32 -23.27
C ILE A 10 -12.80 36.03 -21.97
N ALA A 11 -12.02 36.98 -21.46
CA ALA A 11 -11.29 36.80 -20.20
C ALA A 11 -12.23 36.58 -19.00
N ILE A 12 -13.30 37.38 -18.91
CA ILE A 12 -14.29 37.25 -17.82
C ILE A 12 -15.06 35.93 -17.95
N ALA A 13 -15.50 35.56 -19.16
CA ALA A 13 -16.20 34.30 -19.39
C ALA A 13 -15.30 33.10 -19.08
N GLY A 14 -14.03 33.14 -19.49
CA GLY A 14 -13.04 32.13 -19.16
C GLY A 14 -12.83 31.99 -17.65
N ALA A 15 -12.59 33.11 -16.96
CA ALA A 15 -12.37 33.11 -15.50
C ALA A 15 -13.57 32.54 -14.72
N GLN A 16 -14.81 32.80 -15.15
CA GLN A 16 -16.01 32.26 -14.52
C GLN A 16 -16.13 30.74 -14.70
N ILE A 17 -15.82 30.22 -15.89
CA ILE A 17 -15.86 28.78 -16.17
C ILE A 17 -14.79 28.05 -15.37
N PHE A 18 -13.55 28.55 -15.40
CA PHE A 18 -12.43 27.96 -14.65
C PHE A 18 -12.64 28.03 -13.13
N GLY A 19 -13.16 29.15 -12.60
CA GLY A 19 -13.44 29.31 -11.18
C GLY A 19 -14.50 28.33 -10.66
N LYS A 20 -15.60 28.13 -11.40
CA LYS A 20 -16.65 27.16 -11.03
C LYS A 20 -16.15 25.72 -11.08
N ALA A 21 -15.34 25.37 -12.08
CA ALA A 21 -14.73 24.05 -12.20
C ALA A 21 -13.76 23.76 -11.05
N PHE A 22 -12.92 24.73 -10.65
CA PHE A 22 -11.97 24.56 -9.56
C PHE A 22 -12.67 24.37 -8.20
N ILE A 23 -13.76 25.11 -7.93
CA ILE A 23 -14.57 24.94 -6.71
C ILE A 23 -15.27 23.57 -6.70
N ALA A 24 -15.83 23.14 -7.82
CA ALA A 24 -16.48 21.83 -7.93
C ALA A 24 -15.47 20.69 -7.72
N ALA A 25 -14.31 20.77 -8.38
CA ALA A 25 -13.22 19.82 -8.21
C ALA A 25 -12.66 19.84 -6.79
N GLY A 26 -12.56 21.00 -6.14
CA GLY A 26 -12.15 21.12 -4.74
C GLY A 26 -13.15 20.45 -3.79
N ARG A 27 -14.45 20.67 -3.97
CA ARG A 27 -15.50 19.99 -3.20
C ARG A 27 -15.49 18.48 -3.44
N GLN A 28 -15.25 18.05 -4.68
CA GLN A 28 -15.14 16.64 -5.03
C GLN A 28 -13.86 16.02 -4.44
N ALA A 29 -12.74 16.75 -4.40
CA ALA A 29 -11.51 16.32 -3.74
C ALA A 29 -11.71 16.17 -2.23
N ILE A 30 -12.46 17.06 -1.59
CA ILE A 30 -12.78 16.96 -0.15
C ILE A 30 -13.73 15.77 0.11
N GLN A 31 -14.74 15.55 -0.72
CA GLN A 31 -15.63 14.39 -0.59
C GLN A 31 -14.89 13.08 -0.88
N ASN A 32 -14.06 13.05 -1.92
CA ASN A 32 -13.18 11.93 -2.21
C ASN A 32 -12.07 11.78 -1.18
N ALA A 33 -11.74 12.80 -0.38
CA ALA A 33 -10.85 12.71 0.78
C ALA A 33 -11.57 12.13 2.00
N LYS A 34 -12.85 12.47 2.21
CA LYS A 34 -13.73 11.87 3.24
C LYS A 34 -14.10 10.42 2.92
N HIS A 35 -14.25 10.09 1.64
CA HIS A 35 -14.44 8.73 1.13
C HIS A 35 -13.14 8.09 0.65
N ARG A 36 -12.00 8.80 0.79
CA ARG A 36 -10.70 8.15 0.70
C ARG A 36 -10.59 7.29 1.95
N PRO A 37 -10.04 6.07 1.86
CA PRO A 37 -9.53 5.45 3.07
C PRO A 37 -8.59 6.46 3.74
N GLU A 38 -8.89 6.85 4.99
CA GLU A 38 -8.12 7.82 5.76
C GLU A 38 -6.64 7.42 5.77
N GLY A 39 -5.80 8.08 4.95
CA GLY A 39 -4.46 7.54 4.66
C GLY A 39 -3.53 8.49 3.93
N GLY A 40 -3.61 9.79 4.20
CA GLY A 40 -2.65 10.77 3.69
C GLY A 40 -1.27 10.66 4.38
N ILE A 41 -0.24 10.28 3.62
CA ILE A 41 1.24 10.41 3.75
C ILE A 41 1.92 10.02 5.09
N GLY A 42 1.23 9.96 6.23
CA GLY A 42 1.79 9.54 7.53
C GLY A 42 0.94 8.54 8.32
N GLY A 43 -0.25 8.17 7.82
CA GLY A 43 -1.20 7.28 8.52
C GLY A 43 -1.67 6.05 7.75
N ALA A 44 -1.23 5.86 6.50
CA ALA A 44 -1.64 4.73 5.65
C ALA A 44 -1.36 3.38 6.34
N ASP A 45 -0.15 3.25 6.89
CA ASP A 45 0.26 2.08 7.66
C ASP A 45 -0.74 1.72 8.77
N ILE A 46 -1.29 2.71 9.47
CA ILE A 46 -2.08 2.46 10.69
C ILE A 46 -3.56 2.21 10.35
N ALA A 47 -4.08 2.84 9.31
CA ALA A 47 -5.50 2.76 8.96
C ALA A 47 -5.90 1.37 8.47
N GLY A 48 -5.08 0.72 7.65
CA GLY A 48 -5.34 -0.66 7.20
C GLY A 48 -5.19 -1.70 8.31
N ILE A 49 -4.23 -1.51 9.23
CA ILE A 49 -3.98 -2.41 10.37
C ILE A 49 -5.14 -2.36 11.38
N ARG A 50 -5.72 -1.18 11.62
CA ARG A 50 -6.81 -1.01 12.61
C ARG A 50 -8.07 -1.79 12.26
N ASN A 51 -8.29 -2.06 10.98
CA ASN A 51 -9.46 -2.79 10.50
C ASN A 51 -9.24 -4.31 10.43
N ALA A 52 -8.04 -4.82 10.74
CA ALA A 52 -7.69 -6.24 10.72
C ALA A 52 -8.18 -6.97 11.99
N THR A 53 -9.50 -6.96 12.23
CA THR A 53 -10.15 -7.54 13.42
C THR A 53 -10.88 -8.85 13.15
N SER A 54 -10.92 -9.33 11.90
CA SER A 54 -11.68 -10.52 11.51
C SER A 54 -11.03 -11.84 11.92
N GLY A 55 -9.80 -11.82 12.43
CA GLY A 55 -9.05 -13.02 12.82
C GLY A 55 -8.60 -13.89 11.64
N SER A 56 -8.77 -13.42 10.40
CA SER A 56 -8.31 -14.09 9.19
C SER A 56 -6.78 -14.24 9.17
N ILE A 57 -6.26 -15.16 8.37
CA ILE A 57 -4.80 -15.32 8.21
C ILE A 57 -4.18 -14.02 7.68
N THR A 58 -4.82 -13.40 6.69
CA THR A 58 -4.41 -12.10 6.12
C THR A 58 -4.39 -11.00 7.17
N ASP A 59 -5.33 -10.98 8.13
CA ASP A 59 -5.38 -10.01 9.23
C ASP A 59 -4.24 -10.24 10.22
N LYS A 60 -3.99 -11.49 10.61
CA LYS A 60 -2.87 -11.86 11.50
C LYS A 60 -1.54 -11.41 10.90
N LEU A 61 -1.33 -11.66 9.61
CA LEU A 61 -0.14 -11.23 8.89
C LEU A 61 -0.04 -9.71 8.79
N THR A 62 -1.16 -9.01 8.64
CA THR A 62 -1.21 -7.54 8.63
C THR A 62 -0.80 -6.95 9.99
N LEU A 63 -1.23 -7.57 11.09
CA LEU A 63 -0.81 -7.18 12.45
C LEU A 63 0.67 -7.47 12.69
N GLN A 64 1.17 -8.63 12.23
CA GLN A 64 2.56 -9.06 12.40
C GLN A 64 3.55 -8.16 11.67
N HIS A 65 3.34 -7.92 10.37
CA HIS A 65 4.25 -7.10 9.56
C HIS A 65 3.96 -5.59 9.67
N ARG A 66 2.86 -5.23 10.34
CA ARG A 66 2.32 -3.86 10.43
C ARG A 66 2.21 -3.20 9.06
N MET A 67 1.60 -3.92 8.14
CA MET A 67 1.39 -3.50 6.76
C MET A 67 0.39 -4.41 6.07
N THR A 68 -0.46 -3.82 5.25
CA THR A 68 -1.45 -4.56 4.45
C THR A 68 -0.81 -5.23 3.24
N LEU A 69 -1.51 -6.22 2.68
CA LEU A 69 -1.07 -6.92 1.47
C LEU A 69 -0.95 -5.96 0.27
N ASP A 70 -1.87 -5.02 0.13
CA ASP A 70 -1.88 -4.07 -0.98
C ASP A 70 -0.79 -3.00 -0.85
N GLU A 71 -0.47 -2.57 0.37
CA GLU A 71 0.70 -1.71 0.62
C GLU A 71 2.01 -2.42 0.26
N ALA A 72 2.16 -3.71 0.60
CA ALA A 72 3.34 -4.47 0.25
C ALA A 72 3.53 -4.55 -1.28
N ARG A 73 2.44 -4.76 -2.02
CA ARG A 73 2.44 -4.73 -3.50
C ARG A 73 2.80 -3.37 -4.05
N LEU A 74 2.26 -2.30 -3.48
CA LEU A 74 2.53 -0.93 -3.91
C LEU A 74 3.99 -0.54 -3.67
N ILE A 75 4.56 -0.91 -2.50
CA ILE A 75 5.95 -0.62 -2.15
C ILE A 75 6.92 -1.31 -3.11
N LEU A 76 6.68 -2.59 -3.44
CA LEU A 76 7.52 -3.32 -4.38
C LEU A 76 7.16 -3.07 -5.86
N ASN A 77 6.11 -2.30 -6.12
CA ASN A 77 5.59 -2.05 -7.47
C ASN A 77 5.31 -3.36 -8.25
N VAL A 78 4.57 -4.28 -7.62
CA VAL A 78 4.21 -5.59 -8.17
C VAL A 78 2.70 -5.77 -8.26
N LYS A 79 2.24 -6.60 -9.20
CA LYS A 79 0.83 -6.95 -9.37
C LYS A 79 0.45 -8.16 -8.47
N LYS A 80 -0.85 -8.44 -8.37
CA LYS A 80 -1.41 -9.50 -7.51
C LYS A 80 -0.86 -10.90 -7.80
N GLU A 81 -0.52 -11.18 -9.06
CA GLU A 81 -0.21 -12.52 -9.59
C GLU A 81 1.24 -12.61 -10.09
N GLU A 82 2.14 -11.75 -9.58
CA GLU A 82 3.55 -11.81 -9.98
C GLU A 82 4.27 -13.01 -9.31
N PRO A 83 5.11 -13.73 -10.05
CA PRO A 83 5.91 -14.82 -9.51
C PRO A 83 6.98 -14.29 -8.52
N MET A 84 7.39 -15.15 -7.60
CA MET A 84 8.31 -14.78 -6.50
C MET A 84 9.63 -14.21 -7.02
N GLU A 85 10.14 -14.70 -8.15
CA GLU A 85 11.39 -14.25 -8.75
C GLU A 85 11.34 -12.75 -9.08
N LYS A 86 10.21 -12.27 -9.61
CA LYS A 86 10.05 -10.84 -9.91
C LYS A 86 9.92 -10.00 -8.64
N ILE A 87 9.24 -10.51 -7.63
CA ILE A 87 9.15 -9.84 -6.32
C ILE A 87 10.56 -9.64 -5.74
N LEU A 88 11.42 -10.67 -5.82
CA LEU A 88 12.81 -10.60 -5.37
C LEU A 88 13.64 -9.61 -6.20
N GLN A 89 13.51 -9.59 -7.52
CA GLN A 89 14.21 -8.61 -8.37
C GLN A 89 13.84 -7.16 -8.02
N HIS A 90 12.55 -6.90 -7.82
CA HIS A 90 12.06 -5.58 -7.41
C HIS A 90 12.56 -5.20 -6.01
N TYR A 91 12.54 -6.15 -5.07
CA TYR A 91 13.09 -5.99 -3.74
C TYR A 91 14.58 -5.62 -3.80
N GLU A 92 15.41 -6.38 -4.52
CA GLU A 92 16.85 -6.14 -4.61
C GLU A 92 17.15 -4.77 -5.22
N HIS A 93 16.43 -4.41 -6.29
CA HIS A 93 16.58 -3.12 -6.95
C HIS A 93 16.25 -1.96 -5.99
N LEU A 94 15.08 -1.99 -5.34
CA LEU A 94 14.65 -0.95 -4.42
C LEU A 94 15.51 -0.90 -3.15
N PHE A 95 15.91 -2.05 -2.62
CA PHE A 95 16.77 -2.12 -1.42
C PHE A 95 18.14 -1.52 -1.71
N LYS A 96 18.75 -1.86 -2.85
CA LYS A 96 20.05 -1.31 -3.28
C LYS A 96 19.99 0.19 -3.55
N ALA A 97 18.94 0.66 -4.24
CA ALA A 97 18.75 2.08 -4.53
C ALA A 97 18.60 2.94 -3.27
N ASN A 98 18.04 2.36 -2.20
CA ASN A 98 17.83 3.05 -0.93
C ASN A 98 18.90 2.75 0.13
N SER A 99 19.86 1.86 -0.15
CA SER A 99 20.93 1.45 0.79
C SER A 99 21.89 2.61 1.11
N PRO A 100 22.56 2.59 2.27
CA PRO A 100 23.62 3.55 2.55
C PRO A 100 24.67 3.48 1.43
N PRO A 101 25.15 4.62 0.90
CA PRO A 101 26.20 4.57 -0.09
C PRO A 101 27.43 3.96 0.57
N LYS A 102 28.08 3.08 -0.19
CA LYS A 102 29.29 2.41 0.26
C LYS A 102 30.27 3.49 0.73
N PRO A 103 30.87 3.34 1.92
CA PRO A 103 31.90 4.26 2.35
C PRO A 103 32.97 4.26 1.27
N LYS A 104 33.15 5.42 0.62
CA LYS A 104 34.30 5.59 -0.26
C LYS A 104 35.49 5.34 0.65
N GLN A 105 36.28 4.31 0.35
CA GLN A 105 37.62 4.15 0.91
C GLN A 105 38.38 5.40 0.48
N THR A 106 38.24 6.45 1.28
CA THR A 106 39.04 7.65 1.14
C THR A 106 40.32 7.23 1.83
N GLU A 107 41.23 6.67 1.03
CA GLU A 107 42.61 6.53 1.43
C GLU A 107 43.03 7.83 2.09
N SER A 108 43.65 7.67 3.25
CA SER A 108 44.21 8.70 4.11
C SER A 108 44.92 9.80 3.31
N VAL A 109 44.20 10.88 3.01
CA VAL A 109 44.82 12.15 2.61
C VAL A 109 44.36 13.20 3.61
N LYS A 110 45.36 13.79 4.27
CA LYS A 110 45.36 14.83 5.32
C LYS A 110 44.12 15.73 5.39
N PRO A 111 43.76 16.21 6.61
CA PRO A 111 42.60 17.07 6.81
C PRO A 111 42.83 18.43 6.12
N ARG A 112 42.11 18.70 5.03
CA ARG A 112 41.95 20.06 4.50
C ARG A 112 40.71 20.67 5.14
N ALA A 113 40.89 21.81 5.80
CA ALA A 113 39.85 22.51 6.52
C ALA A 113 38.64 22.85 5.63
N SER A 114 37.44 22.59 6.17
CA SER A 114 36.13 23.05 5.71
C SER A 114 35.69 22.66 4.29
N ALA A 115 35.59 21.36 4.04
CA ALA A 115 34.62 20.85 3.08
C ALA A 115 33.46 20.23 3.87
N ARG A 116 32.27 20.82 3.77
CA ARG A 116 31.04 20.31 4.37
C ARG A 116 30.84 18.87 3.89
N GLN A 117 31.15 17.89 4.73
CA GLN A 117 30.90 16.48 4.43
C GLN A 117 29.40 16.33 4.17
N SER A 118 29.00 16.13 2.91
CA SER A 118 27.63 15.80 2.58
C SER A 118 27.34 14.45 3.23
N THR A 119 26.59 14.44 4.33
CA THR A 119 26.11 13.19 4.90
C THR A 119 25.31 12.49 3.81
N PRO A 120 25.66 11.25 3.46
CA PRO A 120 24.87 10.54 2.48
C PRO A 120 23.45 10.36 3.02
N ILE A 121 22.48 10.93 2.30
CA ILE A 121 21.07 10.88 2.68
C ILE A 121 20.53 9.51 2.26
N HIS A 122 20.60 8.52 3.15
CA HIS A 122 19.87 7.26 3.02
C HIS A 122 18.78 7.21 4.10
N SER A 123 17.63 6.63 3.76
CA SER A 123 16.53 6.47 4.73
C SER A 123 16.46 5.03 5.22
N HIS A 124 16.82 4.82 6.49
CA HIS A 124 16.64 3.52 7.14
C HIS A 124 15.15 3.10 7.17
N TYR A 125 14.23 4.08 7.28
CA TYR A 125 12.80 3.81 7.27
C TYR A 125 12.35 3.21 5.92
N LEU A 126 12.82 3.77 4.79
CA LEU A 126 12.48 3.24 3.47
C LEU A 126 13.03 1.82 3.27
N GLN A 127 14.27 1.56 3.69
CA GLN A 127 14.83 0.20 3.67
C GLN A 127 13.99 -0.76 4.52
N SER A 128 13.64 -0.35 5.74
CA SER A 128 12.79 -1.14 6.65
C SER A 128 11.40 -1.42 6.08
N LYS A 129 10.88 -0.54 5.22
CA LYS A 129 9.59 -0.73 4.53
C LYS A 129 9.70 -1.72 3.38
N VAL A 130 10.75 -1.62 2.58
CA VAL A 130 11.02 -2.55 1.48
C VAL A 130 11.23 -3.98 2.00
N VAL A 131 11.98 -4.14 3.10
CA VAL A 131 12.18 -5.45 3.75
C VAL A 131 10.87 -6.03 4.26
N ARG A 132 10.09 -5.24 5.01
CA ARG A 132 8.78 -5.69 5.50
C ARG A 132 7.81 -6.05 4.37
N ALA A 133 7.91 -5.37 3.22
CA ALA A 133 7.02 -5.61 2.09
C ALA A 133 7.29 -6.96 1.45
N LYS A 134 8.58 -7.29 1.32
CA LYS A 134 9.02 -8.62 0.90
C LYS A 134 8.50 -9.70 1.87
N GLU A 135 8.79 -9.56 3.16
CA GLU A 135 8.41 -10.55 4.18
C GLU A 135 6.89 -10.78 4.22
N ARG A 136 6.09 -9.71 4.09
CA ARG A 136 4.63 -9.80 4.07
C ARG A 136 4.10 -10.59 2.87
N LEU A 137 4.71 -10.43 1.69
CA LEU A 137 4.33 -11.16 0.48
C LEU A 137 4.79 -12.62 0.52
N GLU A 138 6.00 -12.88 1.03
CA GLU A 138 6.49 -14.24 1.28
C GLU A 138 5.58 -15.01 2.24
N ALA A 139 5.15 -14.35 3.32
CA ALA A 139 4.23 -14.95 4.28
C ALA A 139 2.84 -15.23 3.68
N GLU A 140 2.31 -14.36 2.82
CA GLU A 140 1.04 -14.62 2.11
C GLU A 140 1.17 -15.82 1.17
N MET A 141 2.22 -15.87 0.34
CA MET A 141 2.44 -16.98 -0.57
C MET A 141 2.63 -18.31 0.17
N LYS A 142 3.36 -18.28 1.29
CA LYS A 142 3.51 -19.44 2.17
C LYS A 142 2.17 -19.88 2.74
N ALA A 143 1.37 -18.95 3.27
CA ALA A 143 0.02 -19.25 3.77
C ALA A 143 -0.89 -19.84 2.67
N LEU A 144 -0.81 -19.35 1.44
CA LEU A 144 -1.53 -19.92 0.30
C LEU A 144 -1.07 -21.34 -0.03
N SER A 145 0.23 -21.62 0.05
CA SER A 145 0.77 -22.97 -0.19
C SER A 145 0.43 -23.98 0.91
N GLU A 146 0.31 -23.52 2.16
CA GLU A 146 -0.03 -24.35 3.33
C GLU A 146 -1.55 -24.57 3.50
N THR A 147 -2.40 -23.81 2.78
CA THR A 147 -3.87 -23.90 2.90
C THR A 147 -4.59 -24.44 1.63
N PRO A 148 -4.26 -25.63 1.05
CA PRO A 148 -5.04 -26.17 -0.07
C PRO A 148 -6.41 -26.79 0.31
N GLU A 149 -6.78 -26.95 1.60
CA GLU A 149 -7.89 -27.83 2.00
C GLU A 149 -9.18 -27.19 2.56
N ALA A 150 -9.41 -25.88 2.38
CA ALA A 150 -10.61 -25.23 2.92
C ALA A 150 -11.50 -24.52 1.89
N SER A 151 -11.48 -24.92 0.62
CA SER A 151 -12.31 -24.26 -0.42
C SER A 151 -12.94 -25.20 -1.45
N GLN A 152 -13.24 -26.46 -1.12
CA GLN A 152 -14.21 -27.27 -1.87
C GLN A 152 -14.98 -28.22 -0.93
N THR A 153 -16.18 -27.82 -0.50
CA THR A 153 -17.41 -28.62 -0.28
C THR A 153 -18.27 -27.93 0.79
N THR A 154 -18.98 -26.88 0.37
CA THR A 154 -20.31 -26.59 0.90
C THR A 154 -21.28 -27.57 0.26
N ALA A 155 -21.70 -28.61 0.98
CA ALA A 155 -22.90 -29.37 0.68
C ALA A 155 -23.67 -29.60 2.01
N PRO A 156 -24.99 -29.38 2.05
CA PRO A 156 -25.76 -29.47 3.29
C PRO A 156 -25.84 -30.93 3.77
N PRO A 157 -25.95 -31.20 5.08
CA PRO A 157 -26.07 -32.55 5.58
C PRO A 157 -27.39 -33.19 5.07
N PRO A 158 -27.36 -34.42 4.52
CA PRO A 158 -28.57 -35.13 4.17
C PRO A 158 -29.35 -35.45 5.45
N SER A 159 -30.62 -35.09 5.42
CA SER A 159 -31.64 -35.50 6.35
C SER A 159 -31.76 -37.02 6.36
N SER A 160 -31.30 -37.66 7.42
CA SER A 160 -31.53 -39.08 7.70
C SER A 160 -32.60 -39.22 8.77
N GLY A 161 -33.83 -39.53 8.35
CA GLY A 161 -34.85 -40.04 9.24
C GLY A 161 -34.66 -41.54 9.48
N SER A 162 -34.82 -41.97 10.73
CA SER A 162 -35.28 -43.31 11.15
C SER A 162 -35.52 -43.27 12.68
N THR A 163 -36.77 -43.24 13.15
CA THR A 163 -37.51 -44.38 13.76
C THR A 163 -36.74 -45.00 14.95
N THR A 164 -37.23 -44.99 16.20
CA THR A 164 -38.13 -45.98 16.87
C THR A 164 -38.25 -45.61 18.39
N PRO A 165 -39.01 -46.35 19.25
CA PRO A 165 -40.42 -46.22 19.71
C PRO A 165 -40.58 -45.54 21.11
N PRO A 166 -41.82 -45.37 21.66
CA PRO A 166 -41.99 -44.84 23.02
C PRO A 166 -41.79 -45.92 24.11
N PRO A 167 -41.25 -45.57 25.29
CA PRO A 167 -41.48 -46.34 26.51
C PRO A 167 -42.67 -45.77 27.30
N SER A 168 -43.54 -46.68 27.73
CA SER A 168 -44.70 -46.43 28.58
C SER A 168 -44.33 -45.87 29.96
N SER A 169 -45.13 -44.92 30.45
CA SER A 169 -45.64 -44.81 31.84
C SER A 169 -46.74 -43.76 31.87
#